data_AF-A0AAE3ZSA9-F1
#
_entry.id   AF-A0AAE3ZSA9-F1
#
_cell.length_a   1.000
_cell.length_b   1.000
_cell.length_c   1.000
_cell.angle_alpha   90.00
_cell.angle_beta   90.00
_cell.angle_gamma   90.00
#
_symmetry.space_group_name_H-M   'P 1'
#
loop_
_entity.id
_entity.type
_entity.pdbx_description
1 polymer ?
#
loop_
_entity_poly.entity_id
_entity_poly.type
_entity_poly.pdbx_seq_one_letter_code
_entity_poly.pdbx_strand_id
1 'polypeptide(L)' 'MDEFTLPCPVARECDACDGDFELDVYEAETAVGVVCMTLCGDCFDTGRTPRLYVPSAVKLALRHRGHLVDAGMALPEVAA' A
#
# COMPACT_ATOMS: atom_id res chain seq x y z
N MET A 1 19.56 9.03 8.01
CA MET A 1 18.57 7.98 7.67
C MET A 1 17.27 8.49 8.21
N ASP A 2 16.54 9.29 7.44
CA ASP A 2 15.14 9.59 7.76
C ASP A 2 14.34 8.44 7.18
N GLU A 3 13.94 7.52 8.05
CA GLU A 3 12.89 6.55 7.78
C GLU A 3 11.58 7.33 7.72
N PHE A 4 11.29 7.94 6.57
CA PHE A 4 9.98 8.54 6.34
C PHE A 4 8.98 7.39 6.29
N THR A 5 8.38 7.05 7.43
CA THR A 5 7.18 6.22 7.45
C THR A 5 6.13 6.99 6.64
N LEU A 6 5.83 6.51 5.43
CA LEU A 6 4.84 7.16 4.58
C LEU A 6 3.47 7.02 5.25
N PRO A 7 2.63 8.08 5.25
CA PRO A 7 1.35 8.09 5.97
C PRO A 7 0.27 7.31 5.19
N CYS A 8 0.57 6.08 4.77
CA CYS A 8 -0.42 5.22 4.16
C CYS A 8 -1.50 4.86 5.21
N PRO A 9 -2.79 4.88 4.84
CA PRO A 9 -3.86 4.47 5.73
C PRO A 9 -3.87 2.94 5.91
N VAL A 10 -4.06 2.51 7.16
CA VAL A 10 -4.29 1.09 7.51
C VAL A 10 -5.79 0.79 7.36
N ALA A 11 -6.11 -0.30 6.67
CA ALA A 11 -7.48 -0.80 6.54
C ALA A 11 -7.94 -1.52 7.83
N ARG A 12 -9.22 -1.88 7.89
CA ARG A 12 -9.77 -2.61 9.04
C ARG A 12 -9.48 -4.11 9.03
N GLU A 13 -9.12 -4.63 7.87
CA GLU A 13 -8.92 -6.06 7.60
C GLU A 13 -7.65 -6.22 6.74
N CYS A 14 -7.02 -7.37 6.86
CA CYS A 14 -5.88 -7.80 6.07
C CYS A 14 -6.34 -8.06 4.64
N ASP A 15 -5.74 -7.38 3.67
CA ASP A 15 -6.06 -7.51 2.24
C ASP A 15 -5.85 -8.95 1.71
N ALA A 16 -5.05 -9.76 2.40
CA ALA A 16 -4.67 -11.11 1.97
C ALA A 16 -5.49 -12.26 2.59
N CYS A 17 -6.01 -12.09 3.82
CA CYS A 17 -6.71 -13.15 4.55
C CYS A 17 -8.02 -12.73 5.22
N ASP A 18 -8.41 -11.46 5.09
CA ASP A 18 -9.59 -10.85 5.70
C ASP A 18 -9.60 -10.84 7.25
N GLY A 19 -8.48 -11.19 7.89
CA GLY A 19 -8.30 -11.10 9.35
C GLY A 19 -8.09 -9.66 9.83
N ASP A 20 -8.40 -9.36 11.09
CA ASP A 20 -8.45 -7.98 11.64
C ASP A 20 -7.44 -7.72 12.78
N PHE A 21 -6.52 -8.64 13.01
CA PHE A 21 -5.52 -8.55 14.08
C PHE A 21 -4.12 -8.17 13.55
N GLU A 22 -3.40 -7.36 14.34
CA GLU A 22 -1.99 -6.99 14.10
C GLU A 22 -1.71 -6.49 12.67
N LEU A 23 -2.52 -5.52 12.24
CA LEU A 23 -2.46 -4.95 10.90
C LEU A 23 -1.42 -3.83 10.81
N ASP A 24 -0.62 -3.88 9.76
CA ASP A 24 0.28 -2.80 9.36
C ASP A 24 0.15 -2.55 7.85
N VAL A 25 0.64 -1.39 7.40
CA VAL A 25 0.59 -0.96 6.01
C VAL A 25 1.94 -1.12 5.34
N TYR A 26 1.92 -1.72 4.15
CA TYR A 26 3.10 -2.01 3.36
C TYR A 26 2.94 -1.46 1.97
N GLU A 27 4.00 -0.86 1.46
CA GLU A 27 4.05 -0.44 0.07
C GLU A 27 4.56 -1.59 -0.81
N ALA A 28 3.91 -1.77 -1.95
CA ALA A 28 4.33 -2.70 -2.98
C ALA A 28 4.44 -2.00 -4.32
N GLU A 29 5.57 -2.16 -4.99
CA GLU A 29 5.72 -1.74 -6.38
C GLU A 29 4.99 -2.71 -7.31
N THR A 30 4.20 -2.18 -8.23
CA THR A 30 3.51 -2.93 -9.27
C THR A 30 3.83 -2.34 -10.64
N ALA A 31 3.47 -3.07 -11.71
CA ALA A 31 3.61 -2.58 -13.08
C ALA A 31 2.80 -1.29 -13.38
N VAL A 32 1.86 -0.91 -12.52
CA VAL A 32 1.03 0.29 -12.68
C VAL A 32 1.32 1.38 -11.62
N GLY A 33 2.30 1.16 -10.75
CA GLY A 33 2.72 2.09 -9.69
C GLY A 33 2.79 1.46 -8.30
N VAL A 34 3.10 2.29 -7.30
CA VAL A 34 3.14 1.90 -5.88
C VAL A 34 1.72 1.82 -5.32
N VAL A 35 1.42 0.76 -4.59
CA VAL A 35 0.16 0.57 -3.85
C VAL A 35 0.45 0.38 -2.37
N CYS A 36 -0.41 0.90 -1.50
CA CYS A 36 -0.39 0.51 -0.07
C CYS A 36 -1.33 -0.69 0.13
N MET A 37 -0.86 -1.68 0.89
CA MET A 37 -1.63 -2.87 1.27
C MET A 37 -1.60 -3.00 2.79
N THR A 38 -2.74 -3.35 3.38
CA THR A 38 -2.82 -3.67 4.80
C THR A 38 -2.67 -5.17 4.99
N LEU A 39 -1.66 -5.62 5.73
CA LEU A 39 -1.41 -7.03 6.01
C LEU A 39 -1.25 -7.27 7.51
N CYS A 40 -1.70 -8.43 7.98
CA CYS A 40 -1.27 -8.93 9.29
C CYS A 40 0.18 -9.44 9.21
N GLY A 41 0.85 -9.52 10.37
CA GLY A 41 2.23 -10.02 10.47
C GLY A 41 2.43 -11.38 9.80
N ASP A 42 1.54 -12.34 10.03
CA ASP A 42 1.60 -13.67 9.41
C ASP A 42 1.57 -13.63 7.87
N CYS A 43 0.71 -12.78 7.28
CA CYS A 43 0.62 -12.68 5.82
C CYS A 43 1.84 -11.98 5.23
N PHE A 44 2.39 -10.99 5.92
CA PHE A 44 3.64 -10.35 5.54
C PHE A 44 4.81 -11.35 5.57
N ASP A 45 5.01 -12.04 6.70
CA ASP A 45 6.13 -12.97 6.92
C ASP A 45 6.10 -14.17 5.97
N THR A 46 4.90 -14.64 5.61
CA THR A 46 4.73 -15.76 4.68
C THR A 46 4.69 -15.35 3.21
N GLY A 47 4.77 -14.04 2.91
CA GLY A 47 4.67 -13.51 1.54
C GLY A 47 3.30 -13.71 0.91
N ARG A 48 2.24 -13.84 1.72
CA ARG A 48 0.86 -13.98 1.23
C ARG A 48 0.32 -12.59 0.86
N THR A 49 0.22 -12.32 -0.43
CA THR A 49 -0.27 -11.04 -0.97
C THR A 49 -1.70 -11.17 -1.53
N PRO A 50 -2.50 -10.07 -1.53
CA PRO A 50 -3.77 -10.04 -2.23
C PRO A 50 -3.60 -10.31 -3.73
N ARG A 51 -4.61 -10.90 -4.36
CA ARG A 51 -4.69 -10.96 -5.83
C ARG A 51 -5.17 -9.62 -6.38
N LEU A 52 -4.26 -8.88 -6.99
CA LEU A 52 -4.59 -7.60 -7.62
C LEU A 52 -4.86 -7.78 -9.12
N TYR A 53 -6.11 -7.52 -9.53
CA TYR A 53 -6.43 -7.33 -10.94
C TYR A 53 -5.98 -5.94 -11.40
N VAL A 54 -5.54 -5.80 -12.66
CA VAL A 54 -5.02 -4.53 -13.20
C VAL A 54 -5.91 -3.31 -12.90
N PRO A 55 -7.25 -3.36 -13.11
CA PRO A 55 -8.10 -2.21 -12.79
C PRO A 55 -8.11 -1.85 -11.30
N SER A 56 -8.00 -2.83 -10.41
CA SER A 56 -7.91 -2.62 -8.96
C SER A 56 -6.55 -2.03 -8.58
N ALA A 57 -5.47 -2.56 -9.15
CA ALA A 57 -4.12 -2.05 -8.94
C ALA A 57 -3.99 -0.58 -9.36
N VAL A 58 -4.57 -0.18 -10.51
CA VAL A 58 -4.60 1.21 -10.96
C VAL A 58 -5.32 2.11 -9.94
N LYS A 59 -6.49 1.67 -9.42
CA LYS A 59 -7.23 2.44 -8.41
C LYS A 59 -6.44 2.58 -7.11
N LEU A 60 -5.78 1.52 -6.66
CA LEU A 60 -4.94 1.54 -5.46
C LEU A 60 -3.74 2.47 -5.63
N ALA A 61 -3.09 2.44 -6.80
CA ALA A 61 -1.96 3.32 -7.09
C ALA A 61 -2.37 4.79 -7.10
N LEU A 62 -3.53 5.11 -7.68
CA LEU A 62 -4.09 6.47 -7.63
C LEU A 62 -4.46 6.90 -6.20
N ARG A 63 -4.99 5.99 -5.38
CA ARG A 63 -5.29 6.26 -3.95
C ARG A 63 -4.03 6.53 -3.15
N HIS A 64 -2.96 5.77 -3.39
CA HIS A 64 -1.67 5.99 -2.76
C HIS A 64 -1.15 7.41 -3.05
N ARG A 65 -1.14 7.82 -4.33
CA ARG A 65 -0.77 9.19 -4.69
C ARG A 65 -1.68 10.24 -4.05
N GLY A 66 -2.99 9.96 -3.96
CA GLY A 66 -3.97 10.85 -3.34
C GLY A 66 -3.65 11.19 -1.90
N HIS A 67 -3.45 10.19 -1.03
CA HIS A 67 -3.19 10.49 0.38
C HIS A 67 -1.80 11.10 0.62
N LEU A 68 -0.81 10.83 -0.25
CA LEU A 68 0.49 11.48 -0.14
C LEU A 68 0.35 12.99 -0.38
N VAL A 69 -0.42 13.38 -1.38
CA VAL A 69 -0.74 14.78 -1.63
C VAL A 69 -1.51 15.39 -0.46
N ASP A 70 -2.52 14.69 0.07
CA ASP A 70 -3.29 15.16 1.23
C ASP A 70 -2.40 15.32 2.48
N ALA A 71 -1.38 14.48 2.62
CA ALA A 71 -0.38 14.56 3.69
C ALA A 71 0.73 15.60 3.43
N GLY A 72 0.68 16.34 2.31
CA GLY A 72 1.71 17.32 1.94
C GLY A 72 3.04 16.71 1.51
N MET A 73 3.07 15.40 1.20
CA MET A 73 4.25 14.69 0.71
C MET A 73 4.45 14.97 -0.78
N ALA A 74 5.69 15.26 -1.17
CA ALA A 74 6.05 15.38 -2.57
C ALA A 74 5.95 14.00 -3.24
N LEU A 75 5.19 13.91 -4.33
CA LEU A 75 5.21 12.72 -5.17
C LEU A 75 6.56 12.66 -5.90
N PRO A 76 7.19 11.47 -6.03
CA PRO A 76 8.39 11.35 -6.86
C PRO A 76 8.06 11.85 -8.27
N GLU A 77 8.97 12.65 -8.84
CA GLU A 77 8.85 13.10 -10.22
C GLU A 77 8.76 11.85 -11.11
N VAL A 78 7.70 11.78 -11.91
CA VAL A 78 7.54 10.67 -12.85
C VAL A 78 8.67 10.81 -13.86
N ALA A 79 9.63 9.88 -13.84
CA ALA A 79 10.60 9.78 -14.93
C ALA A 79 9.82 9.47 -16.21
N ALA A 80 9.81 10.46 -17.12
CA ALA A 80 9.14 10.40 -18.41
C ALA A 80 9.80 9.39 -19.37
#